data_AF-A0AAF0HSI6-F1
#
_entry.id   AF-A0AAF0HSI6-F1
#
_cell.length_a   1.000
_cell.length_b   1.000
_cell.length_c   1.000
_cell.angle_alpha   90.00
_cell.angle_beta   90.00
_cell.angle_gamma   90.00
#
_symmetry.space_group_name_H-M   'P 1'
#
loop_
_entity.id
_entity.type
_entity.pdbx_description
1 polymer ?
#
loop_
_entity_poly.entity_id
_entity_poly.type
_entity_poly.pdbx_seq_one_letter_code
_entity_poly.pdbx_strand_id
1 'polypeptide(L)'
;MPENKSHHYVPQMYMRLFAPAGDNRIGVYVIDRAKFIPNAPIRGQSCRDYFYGKDARAERTFGHIEGHAARIFTDAVKHNRLPKPGSQDHEWLILYLGMQHARTVGAAEQHNEGSEKLAKAILRRKAELEGNSEIIAALDRVRIRRTNAVSEVVGYATIGASLLADLTLALIRNDSATPFIASDTPVVLHNRLYEGQRVSVAGYANVGLQLFLPLGPRLALFGFDSAAYAVHADSDDIVTIDDVAQIRLMNDLQWEAAHAVLLVPPDMPEAELCSSAANWEALRRTERTVYREEIVSQSDTEMRTRHGSGEAPSAVSLDLSFITCLLPAPAPLDPWEIPPFRDAERVARADRAFERLDDWDLARRR
;
A
#
# COMPACT_ATOMS: atom_id res chain seq x y z
N MET A 1 29.46 -5.62 -11.78
CA MET A 1 28.39 -5.71 -10.76
C MET A 1 27.90 -7.14 -10.76
N PRO A 2 27.71 -7.81 -9.61
CA PRO A 2 27.08 -9.12 -9.59
C PRO A 2 25.71 -9.04 -10.27
N GLU A 3 25.32 -10.05 -11.04
CA GLU A 3 23.94 -10.16 -11.52
C GLU A 3 22.97 -10.11 -10.33
N ASN A 4 21.83 -9.45 -10.51
CA ASN A 4 20.75 -9.37 -9.52
C ASN A 4 21.16 -8.81 -8.16
N LYS A 5 22.08 -7.83 -8.13
CA LYS A 5 22.40 -7.12 -6.88
C LYS A 5 21.33 -6.09 -6.51
N SER A 6 20.88 -5.29 -7.47
CA SER A 6 19.95 -4.18 -7.24
C SER A 6 18.53 -4.62 -7.55
N HIS A 7 17.70 -4.73 -6.51
CA HIS A 7 16.31 -5.13 -6.63
C HIS A 7 15.40 -3.90 -6.60
N HIS A 8 14.62 -3.72 -7.66
CA HIS A 8 13.61 -2.67 -7.76
C HIS A 8 12.37 -3.07 -6.95
N TYR A 9 12.00 -2.24 -5.98
CA TYR A 9 10.74 -2.41 -5.23
C TYR A 9 9.59 -1.66 -5.90
N VAL A 10 9.89 -0.63 -6.71
CA VAL A 10 8.98 -0.15 -7.77
C VAL A 10 9.60 -0.47 -9.14
N PRO A 11 8.90 -1.22 -10.02
CA PRO A 11 9.44 -1.65 -11.31
C PRO A 11 9.83 -0.49 -12.21
N GLN A 12 10.92 -0.67 -12.96
CA GLN A 12 11.31 0.30 -13.99
C GLN A 12 10.25 0.46 -15.07
N MET A 13 9.50 -0.62 -15.40
CA MET A 13 8.40 -0.55 -16.38
C MET A 13 7.30 0.41 -15.94
N TYR A 14 7.03 0.49 -14.63
CA TYR A 14 6.03 1.38 -14.05
C TYR A 14 6.55 2.82 -14.01
N MET A 15 7.78 3.03 -13.54
CA MET A 15 8.40 4.37 -13.50
C MET A 15 8.47 5.03 -14.88
N ARG A 16 8.64 4.25 -15.96
CA ARG A 16 8.63 4.76 -17.34
C ARG A 16 7.30 5.39 -17.76
N LEU A 17 6.19 5.09 -17.08
CA LEU A 17 4.90 5.72 -17.36
C LEU A 17 4.90 7.24 -17.04
N PHE A 18 5.85 7.69 -16.22
CA PHE A 18 6.04 9.10 -15.86
C PHE A 18 7.19 9.78 -16.63
N ALA A 19 7.91 9.01 -17.45
CA ALA A 19 8.97 9.55 -18.30
C ALA A 19 8.39 10.04 -19.63
N PRO A 20 9.00 11.05 -20.27
CA PRO A 20 8.74 11.37 -21.66
C PRO A 20 8.90 10.13 -22.56
N ALA A 21 8.08 10.03 -23.60
CA ALA A 21 8.10 8.87 -24.49
C ALA A 21 9.51 8.63 -25.08
N GLY A 22 10.07 7.45 -24.82
CA GLY A 22 11.41 7.06 -25.28
C GLY A 22 12.56 7.48 -24.35
N ASP A 23 12.30 8.24 -23.28
CA ASP A 23 13.31 8.61 -22.29
C ASP A 23 13.37 7.57 -21.14
N ASN A 24 14.52 7.53 -20.47
CA ASN A 24 14.80 6.72 -19.28
C ASN A 24 15.02 7.60 -18.04
N ARG A 25 14.55 8.84 -18.07
CA ARG A 25 14.69 9.83 -17.01
C ARG A 25 13.31 10.27 -16.52
N ILE A 26 13.21 10.46 -15.22
CA ILE A 26 12.00 10.90 -14.52
C ILE A 26 12.32 12.03 -13.57
N GLY A 27 11.30 12.80 -13.22
CA GLY A 27 11.38 13.70 -12.08
C GLY A 27 11.32 12.89 -10.78
N VAL A 28 12.20 13.21 -9.84
CA VAL A 28 12.19 12.63 -8.49
C VAL A 28 12.20 13.76 -7.47
N TYR A 29 11.24 13.76 -6.57
CA TYR A 29 11.26 14.64 -5.40
C TYR A 29 11.69 13.83 -4.18
N VAL A 30 12.80 14.20 -3.56
CA VAL A 30 13.31 13.55 -2.35
C VAL A 30 12.80 14.30 -1.14
N ILE A 31 11.92 13.65 -0.37
CA ILE A 31 11.09 14.32 0.64
C ILE A 31 11.95 14.82 1.82
N ASP A 32 12.86 13.99 2.33
CA ASP A 32 13.72 14.32 3.49
C ASP A 32 14.66 15.52 3.24
N ARG A 33 14.96 15.81 1.98
CA ARG A 33 15.85 16.89 1.54
C ARG A 33 15.09 18.05 0.92
N ALA A 34 13.76 17.96 0.83
CA ALA A 34 12.91 18.89 0.09
C ALA A 34 13.50 19.24 -1.29
N LYS A 35 13.97 18.23 -2.03
CA LYS A 35 14.80 18.44 -3.24
C LYS A 35 14.17 17.80 -4.48
N PHE A 36 13.93 18.62 -5.51
CA PHE A 36 13.54 18.13 -6.82
C PHE A 36 14.76 17.80 -7.71
N ILE A 37 14.69 16.67 -8.40
CA ILE A 37 15.67 16.20 -9.38
C ILE A 37 14.90 15.91 -10.68
N PRO A 38 14.86 16.84 -11.65
CA PRO A 38 13.98 16.72 -12.83
C PRO A 38 14.37 15.59 -13.78
N ASN A 39 15.65 15.20 -13.82
CA ASN A 39 16.19 14.29 -14.83
C ASN A 39 16.95 13.10 -14.20
N ALA A 40 16.34 12.45 -13.21
CA ALA A 40 16.93 11.31 -12.53
C ALA A 40 16.87 10.04 -13.40
N PRO A 41 17.97 9.28 -13.55
CA PRO A 41 17.95 8.02 -14.31
C PRO A 41 17.12 6.96 -13.57
N ILE A 42 16.11 6.40 -14.24
CA ILE A 42 15.17 5.40 -13.68
C ILE A 42 15.91 4.20 -13.07
N ARG A 43 17.01 3.76 -13.70
CA ARG A 43 17.77 2.56 -13.29
C ARG A 43 18.19 2.58 -11.81
N GLY A 44 18.45 3.77 -11.25
CA GLY A 44 18.89 3.94 -9.85
C GLY A 44 17.78 4.35 -8.88
N GLN A 45 16.52 4.41 -9.32
CA GLN A 45 15.40 4.81 -8.47
C GLN A 45 14.66 3.61 -7.93
N SER A 46 14.05 3.79 -6.75
CA SER A 46 13.17 2.80 -6.11
C SER A 46 13.75 1.38 -6.05
N CYS A 47 15.04 1.27 -5.74
CA CYS A 47 15.77 0.01 -5.64
C CYS A 47 16.64 -0.07 -4.37
N ARG A 48 16.91 -1.29 -3.91
CA ARG A 48 17.89 -1.58 -2.84
C ARG A 48 18.68 -2.83 -3.17
N ASP A 49 19.90 -2.89 -2.68
CA ASP A 49 20.73 -4.08 -2.79
C ASP A 49 20.06 -5.26 -2.05
N TYR A 50 19.80 -6.36 -2.76
CA TYR A 50 19.23 -7.61 -2.22
C TYR A 50 17.94 -7.42 -1.40
N PHE A 51 17.03 -6.54 -1.85
CA PHE A 51 15.85 -6.12 -1.08
C PHE A 51 14.98 -7.28 -0.53
N TYR A 52 14.91 -8.39 -1.24
CA TYR A 52 14.17 -9.60 -0.85
C TYR A 52 15.10 -10.83 -0.76
N GLY A 53 16.37 -10.60 -0.44
CA GLY A 53 17.39 -11.62 -0.28
C GLY A 53 18.30 -11.79 -1.49
N LYS A 54 19.20 -12.77 -1.40
CA LYS A 54 20.20 -13.08 -2.44
C LYS A 54 19.76 -14.18 -3.41
N ASP A 55 18.59 -14.78 -3.18
CA ASP A 55 18.06 -15.83 -4.05
C ASP A 55 17.42 -15.21 -5.30
N ALA A 56 17.87 -15.67 -6.47
CA ALA A 56 17.37 -15.26 -7.78
C ALA A 56 15.92 -15.72 -8.05
N ARG A 57 15.32 -16.59 -7.22
CA ARG A 57 13.95 -17.06 -7.38
C ARG A 57 12.93 -15.91 -7.33
N ALA A 58 13.08 -14.99 -6.39
CA ALA A 58 12.14 -13.87 -6.23
C ALA A 58 12.16 -12.93 -7.44
N GLU A 59 13.35 -12.55 -7.93
CA GLU A 59 13.52 -11.74 -9.16
C GLU A 59 12.80 -12.38 -10.36
N ARG A 60 12.96 -13.69 -10.57
CA ARG A 60 12.31 -14.40 -11.69
C ARG A 60 10.78 -14.37 -11.58
N THR A 61 10.25 -14.61 -10.38
CA THR A 61 8.80 -14.58 -10.16
C THR A 61 8.24 -13.18 -10.37
N PHE A 62 8.91 -12.16 -9.85
CA PHE A 62 8.49 -10.77 -10.02
C PHE A 62 8.56 -10.33 -11.48
N GLY A 63 9.66 -10.63 -12.19
CA GLY A 63 9.80 -10.31 -13.61
C GLY A 63 8.69 -10.92 -14.47
N HIS A 64 8.20 -12.12 -14.14
CA HIS A 64 7.07 -12.73 -14.84
C HIS A 64 5.77 -11.94 -14.64
N ILE A 65 5.45 -11.60 -13.39
CA ILE A 65 4.24 -10.83 -13.04
C ILE A 65 4.31 -9.42 -13.64
N GLU A 66 5.47 -8.77 -13.55
CA GLU A 66 5.72 -7.46 -14.13
C GLU A 66 5.60 -7.46 -15.66
N GLY A 67 5.97 -8.55 -16.34
CA GLY A 67 5.77 -8.69 -17.78
C GLY A 67 4.30 -8.68 -18.17
N HIS A 68 3.45 -9.38 -17.42
CA HIS A 68 2.00 -9.34 -17.61
C HIS A 68 1.42 -7.94 -17.32
N ALA A 69 1.81 -7.34 -16.19
CA ALA A 69 1.36 -5.99 -15.81
C ALA A 69 1.79 -4.94 -16.84
N ALA A 70 3.01 -5.00 -17.38
CA ALA A 70 3.50 -4.06 -18.38
C ALA A 70 2.65 -4.08 -19.66
N ARG A 71 2.22 -5.26 -20.11
CA ARG A 71 1.29 -5.37 -21.25
C ARG A 71 -0.06 -4.76 -20.92
N ILE A 72 -0.63 -5.09 -19.75
CA ILE A 72 -1.93 -4.57 -19.31
C ILE A 72 -1.91 -3.05 -19.19
N PHE A 73 -0.84 -2.48 -18.63
CA PHE A 73 -0.67 -1.02 -18.53
C PHE A 73 -0.48 -0.37 -19.90
N THR A 74 0.19 -1.04 -20.83
CA THR A 74 0.29 -0.55 -22.21
C THR A 74 -1.08 -0.48 -22.87
N ASP A 75 -1.92 -1.51 -22.70
CA ASP A 75 -3.29 -1.53 -23.23
C ASP A 75 -4.15 -0.45 -22.55
N ALA A 76 -4.04 -0.28 -21.24
CA ALA A 76 -4.74 0.77 -20.50
C ALA A 76 -4.34 2.18 -20.98
N VAL A 77 -3.04 2.46 -21.11
CA VAL A 77 -2.54 3.79 -21.48
C VAL A 77 -2.80 4.13 -22.95
N LYS A 78 -2.66 3.16 -23.86
CA LYS A 78 -2.81 3.42 -25.31
C LYS A 78 -4.24 3.27 -25.81
N HIS A 79 -5.03 2.43 -25.18
CA HIS A 79 -6.35 2.01 -25.68
C HIS A 79 -7.47 2.20 -24.66
N ASN A 80 -7.18 2.78 -23.48
CA ASN A 80 -8.11 2.93 -22.38
C ASN A 80 -8.85 1.64 -22.01
N ARG A 81 -8.16 0.49 -22.14
CA ARG A 81 -8.79 -0.82 -21.96
C ARG A 81 -8.25 -1.53 -20.74
N LEU A 82 -9.15 -1.85 -19.81
CA LEU A 82 -8.85 -2.74 -18.69
C LEU A 82 -9.19 -4.21 -19.04
N PRO A 83 -8.54 -5.18 -18.37
CA PRO A 83 -8.93 -6.58 -18.47
C PRO A 83 -10.38 -6.81 -18.04
N LYS A 84 -11.08 -7.72 -18.71
CA LYS A 84 -12.42 -8.13 -18.29
C LYS A 84 -12.36 -8.81 -16.92
N PRO A 85 -13.27 -8.51 -15.97
CA PRO A 85 -13.33 -9.21 -14.69
C PRO A 85 -13.33 -10.73 -14.85
N GLY A 86 -12.51 -11.41 -14.05
CA GLY A 86 -12.34 -12.88 -14.10
C GLY A 86 -11.55 -13.43 -15.29
N SER A 87 -11.03 -12.59 -16.20
CA SER A 87 -10.08 -13.04 -17.22
C SER A 87 -8.69 -13.29 -16.62
N GLN A 88 -7.84 -14.05 -17.33
CA GLN A 88 -6.46 -14.29 -16.89
C GLN A 88 -5.67 -12.98 -16.68
N ASP A 89 -5.87 -11.99 -17.55
CA ASP A 89 -5.22 -10.67 -17.41
C ASP A 89 -5.72 -9.92 -16.18
N HIS A 90 -7.00 -10.08 -15.84
CA HIS A 90 -7.55 -9.52 -14.60
C HIS A 90 -6.89 -10.17 -13.38
N GLU A 91 -6.74 -11.50 -13.36
CA GLU A 91 -6.04 -12.19 -12.27
C GLU A 91 -4.57 -11.74 -12.12
N TRP A 92 -3.86 -11.58 -13.24
CA TRP A 92 -2.49 -11.06 -13.23
C TRP A 92 -2.41 -9.61 -12.72
N LEU A 93 -3.37 -8.76 -13.11
CA LEU A 93 -3.45 -7.39 -12.62
C LEU A 93 -3.68 -7.39 -11.10
N ILE A 94 -4.64 -8.17 -10.61
CA ILE A 94 -4.94 -8.26 -9.17
C ILE A 94 -3.72 -8.76 -8.37
N LEU A 95 -3.03 -9.78 -8.87
CA LEU A 95 -1.80 -10.26 -8.24
C LEU A 95 -0.71 -9.19 -8.23
N TYR A 96 -0.54 -8.46 -9.33
CA TYR A 96 0.40 -7.34 -9.40
C TYR A 96 0.06 -6.26 -8.38
N LEU A 97 -1.21 -5.85 -8.27
CA LEU A 97 -1.65 -4.80 -7.35
C LEU A 97 -1.37 -5.17 -5.89
N GLY A 98 -1.79 -6.37 -5.48
CA GLY A 98 -1.56 -6.86 -4.13
C GLY A 98 -0.07 -6.95 -3.80
N MET A 99 0.74 -7.46 -4.73
CA MET A 99 2.18 -7.58 -4.54
C MET A 99 2.88 -6.22 -4.55
N GLN A 100 2.53 -5.31 -5.46
CA GLN A 100 3.17 -4.00 -5.57
C GLN A 100 2.86 -3.11 -4.37
N HIS A 101 1.67 -3.23 -3.78
CA HIS A 101 1.31 -2.60 -2.51
C HIS A 101 2.24 -3.08 -1.37
N ALA A 102 2.48 -4.39 -1.29
CA ALA A 102 3.30 -5.01 -0.26
C ALA A 102 4.83 -4.90 -0.47
N ARG A 103 5.28 -4.83 -1.72
CA ARG A 103 6.69 -4.87 -2.09
C ARG A 103 7.28 -3.46 -2.13
N THR A 104 7.23 -2.76 -1.01
CA THR A 104 7.79 -1.41 -0.86
C THR A 104 8.59 -1.34 0.42
N VAL A 105 9.50 -0.36 0.51
CA VAL A 105 10.20 -0.08 1.77
C VAL A 105 9.21 0.34 2.85
N GLY A 106 8.22 1.17 2.49
CA GLY A 106 7.20 1.65 3.42
C GLY A 106 6.44 0.49 4.07
N ALA A 107 5.96 -0.48 3.28
CA ALA A 107 5.26 -1.65 3.79
C ALA A 107 6.13 -2.52 4.70
N ALA A 108 7.42 -2.70 4.36
CA ALA A 108 8.34 -3.48 5.18
C ALA A 108 8.68 -2.80 6.52
N GLU A 109 8.86 -1.47 6.53
CA GLU A 109 9.07 -0.71 7.77
C GLU A 109 7.80 -0.70 8.64
N GLN A 110 6.61 -0.57 8.05
CA GLN A 110 5.34 -0.67 8.77
C GLN A 110 5.15 -2.06 9.42
N HIS A 111 5.47 -3.14 8.71
CA HIS A 111 5.42 -4.50 9.27
C HIS A 111 6.41 -4.70 10.42
N ASN A 112 7.63 -4.13 10.28
CA ASN A 112 8.61 -4.12 11.37
C ASN A 112 8.11 -3.33 12.58
N GLU A 113 7.54 -2.14 12.37
CA GLU A 113 6.99 -1.29 13.43
C GLU A 113 5.91 -2.02 14.24
N GLY A 114 4.90 -2.61 13.56
CA GLY A 114 3.84 -3.37 14.22
C GLY A 114 4.36 -4.60 14.97
N SER A 115 5.31 -5.32 14.36
CA SER A 115 5.94 -6.49 14.99
C SER A 115 6.78 -6.11 16.21
N GLU A 116 7.51 -5.00 16.16
CA GLU A 116 8.28 -4.49 17.29
C GLU A 116 7.36 -4.09 18.44
N LYS A 117 6.28 -3.34 18.15
CA LYS A 117 5.27 -2.94 19.15
C LYS A 117 4.67 -4.17 19.85
N LEU A 118 4.26 -5.18 19.09
CA LEU A 118 3.72 -6.43 19.63
C LEU A 118 4.75 -7.18 20.49
N ALA A 119 5.96 -7.40 19.98
CA ALA A 119 7.00 -8.13 20.69
C ALA A 119 7.39 -7.43 22.01
N LYS A 120 7.53 -6.10 21.98
CA LYS A 120 7.84 -5.31 23.17
C LYS A 120 6.73 -5.36 24.20
N ALA A 121 5.46 -5.31 23.79
CA ALA A 121 4.34 -5.42 24.72
C ALA A 121 4.30 -6.78 25.42
N ILE A 122 4.46 -7.88 24.67
CA ILE A 122 4.52 -9.23 25.25
C ILE A 122 5.69 -9.36 26.23
N LEU A 123 6.89 -8.92 25.83
CA LEU A 123 8.08 -9.00 26.68
C LEU A 123 7.97 -8.11 27.92
N ARG A 124 7.43 -6.90 27.78
CA ARG A 124 7.22 -5.98 28.91
C ARG A 124 6.25 -6.60 29.90
N ARG A 125 5.11 -7.12 29.42
CA ARG A 125 4.12 -7.75 30.29
C ARG A 125 4.70 -8.94 31.05
N LYS A 126 5.45 -9.79 30.35
CA LYS A 126 6.14 -10.92 30.98
C LYS A 126 7.11 -10.44 32.07
N ALA A 127 7.93 -9.44 31.77
CA ALA A 127 8.90 -8.90 32.72
C ALA A 127 8.23 -8.25 33.95
N GLU A 128 7.09 -7.58 33.78
CA GLU A 128 6.28 -7.04 34.89
C GLU A 128 5.81 -8.14 35.83
N LEU A 129 5.29 -9.25 35.28
CA LEU A 129 4.83 -10.41 36.07
C LEU A 129 5.97 -11.12 36.81
N GLU A 130 7.15 -11.17 36.21
CA GLU A 130 8.35 -11.77 36.80
C GLU A 130 9.10 -10.81 37.75
N GLY A 131 8.68 -9.55 37.87
CA GLY A 131 9.38 -8.53 38.64
C GLY A 131 10.75 -8.14 38.07
N ASN A 132 10.99 -8.37 36.78
CA ASN A 132 12.27 -8.16 36.11
C ASN A 132 12.41 -6.72 35.57
N SER A 133 12.78 -5.80 36.46
CA SER A 133 12.94 -4.37 36.14
C SER A 133 14.08 -4.07 35.16
N GLU A 134 15.10 -4.93 35.08
CA GLU A 134 16.21 -4.78 34.14
C GLU A 134 15.75 -4.96 32.69
N ILE A 135 14.93 -5.98 32.41
CA ILE A 135 14.36 -6.20 31.06
C ILE A 135 13.47 -5.03 30.66
N ILE A 136 12.61 -4.53 31.57
CA ILE A 136 11.72 -3.40 31.28
C ILE A 136 12.54 -2.18 30.85
N ALA A 137 13.62 -1.86 31.57
CA ALA A 137 14.51 -0.74 31.24
C ALA A 137 15.29 -0.97 29.93
N ALA A 138 15.63 -2.22 29.60
CA ALA A 138 16.34 -2.56 28.37
C ALA A 138 15.44 -2.46 27.12
N LEU A 139 14.14 -2.79 27.24
CA LEU A 139 13.20 -2.80 26.10
C LEU A 139 13.09 -1.44 25.40
N ASP A 140 13.18 -0.33 26.15
CA ASP A 140 13.12 1.02 25.59
C ASP A 140 14.40 1.42 24.83
N ARG A 141 15.49 0.68 25.03
CA ARG A 141 16.82 0.97 24.45
C ARG A 141 17.17 0.09 23.27
N VAL A 142 16.38 -0.95 22.98
CA VAL A 142 16.63 -1.90 21.90
C VAL A 142 15.60 -1.76 20.77
N ARG A 143 16.00 -2.12 19.55
CA ARG A 143 15.11 -2.30 18.41
C ARG A 143 14.95 -3.79 18.12
N ILE A 144 13.72 -4.23 17.98
CA ILE A 144 13.40 -5.60 17.54
C ILE A 144 12.98 -5.50 16.08
N ARG A 145 13.67 -6.21 15.18
CA ARG A 145 13.38 -6.20 13.74
C ARG A 145 13.24 -7.61 13.22
N ARG A 146 12.38 -7.79 12.21
CA ARG A 146 12.31 -9.05 11.49
C ARG A 146 13.45 -9.14 10.50
N THR A 147 14.04 -10.34 10.38
CA THR A 147 15.13 -10.59 9.43
C THR A 147 14.64 -10.65 7.98
N ASN A 148 13.38 -11.05 7.75
CA ASN A 148 12.82 -11.30 6.42
C ASN A 148 11.52 -10.50 6.16
N ALA A 149 11.39 -9.30 6.74
CA ALA A 149 10.15 -8.51 6.73
C ALA A 149 9.52 -8.37 5.32
N VAL A 150 10.34 -8.08 4.31
CA VAL A 150 9.88 -7.94 2.91
C VAL A 150 9.26 -9.25 2.40
N SER A 151 9.95 -10.37 2.56
CA SER A 151 9.49 -11.67 2.07
C SER A 151 8.22 -12.13 2.76
N GLU A 152 8.07 -11.87 4.07
CA GLU A 152 6.85 -12.17 4.81
C GLU A 152 5.65 -11.38 4.27
N VAL A 153 5.79 -10.05 4.16
CA VAL A 153 4.69 -9.17 3.71
C VAL A 153 4.29 -9.50 2.27
N VAL A 154 5.26 -9.74 1.38
CA VAL A 154 4.98 -10.17 0.00
C VAL A 154 4.31 -11.54 -0.04
N GLY A 155 4.74 -12.48 0.81
CA GLY A 155 4.09 -13.79 0.94
C GLY A 155 2.63 -13.64 1.34
N TYR A 156 2.35 -12.81 2.35
CA TYR A 156 0.99 -12.56 2.78
C TYR A 156 0.14 -11.88 1.72
N ALA A 157 0.70 -10.89 1.03
CA ALA A 157 0.00 -10.20 -0.04
C ALA A 157 -0.23 -11.08 -1.27
N THR A 158 0.62 -12.07 -1.54
CA THR A 158 0.41 -13.03 -2.63
C THR A 158 -0.85 -13.87 -2.38
N ILE A 159 -1.04 -14.34 -1.14
CA ILE A 159 -2.25 -15.06 -0.74
C ILE A 159 -3.46 -14.11 -0.71
N GLY A 160 -3.27 -12.96 -0.06
CA GLY A 160 -4.30 -11.95 0.16
C GLY A 160 -4.77 -11.24 -1.11
N ALA A 161 -3.96 -11.18 -2.18
CA ALA A 161 -4.32 -10.49 -3.43
C ALA A 161 -5.66 -10.95 -4.01
N SER A 162 -6.00 -12.23 -3.82
CA SER A 162 -7.31 -12.76 -4.23
C SER A 162 -8.49 -11.99 -3.63
N LEU A 163 -8.33 -11.37 -2.47
CA LEU A 163 -9.33 -10.52 -1.80
C LEU A 163 -9.60 -9.20 -2.54
N LEU A 164 -8.77 -8.79 -3.50
CA LEU A 164 -8.99 -7.60 -4.31
C LEU A 164 -9.76 -7.90 -5.60
N ALA A 165 -9.91 -9.16 -5.99
CA ALA A 165 -10.48 -9.55 -7.29
C ALA A 165 -11.99 -9.33 -7.41
N ASP A 166 -12.68 -8.90 -6.35
CA ASP A 166 -14.07 -8.46 -6.36
C ASP A 166 -14.23 -6.94 -6.54
N LEU A 167 -13.14 -6.17 -6.47
CA LEU A 167 -13.20 -4.73 -6.73
C LEU A 167 -13.57 -4.47 -8.20
N THR A 168 -14.42 -3.47 -8.41
CA THR A 168 -14.68 -2.93 -9.75
C THR A 168 -13.53 -2.03 -10.13
N LEU A 169 -12.97 -2.21 -11.33
CA LEU A 169 -11.85 -1.42 -11.83
C LEU A 169 -12.32 -0.41 -12.87
N ALA A 170 -11.88 0.83 -12.73
CA ALA A 170 -12.14 1.93 -13.64
C ALA A 170 -10.84 2.68 -13.99
N LEU A 171 -10.86 3.40 -15.11
CA LEU A 171 -9.80 4.33 -15.46
C LEU A 171 -10.25 5.76 -15.16
N ILE A 172 -9.32 6.55 -14.63
CA ILE A 172 -9.48 7.99 -14.42
C ILE A 172 -8.55 8.71 -15.39
N ARG A 173 -9.11 9.50 -16.30
CA ARG A 173 -8.40 10.40 -17.21
C ARG A 173 -8.32 11.80 -16.59
N ASN A 174 -7.12 12.36 -16.62
CA ASN A 174 -6.83 13.71 -16.13
C ASN A 174 -6.57 14.67 -17.29
N ASP A 175 -7.55 15.53 -17.54
CA ASP A 175 -7.53 16.60 -18.54
C ASP A 175 -7.17 17.97 -17.92
N SER A 176 -6.89 18.02 -16.61
CA SER A 176 -6.47 19.24 -15.92
C SER A 176 -5.02 19.64 -16.22
N ALA A 177 -4.61 20.83 -15.77
CA ALA A 177 -3.23 21.30 -15.92
C ALA A 177 -2.22 20.60 -15.00
N THR A 178 -2.64 20.09 -13.84
CA THR A 178 -1.78 19.43 -12.85
C THR A 178 -1.70 17.94 -13.19
N PRO A 179 -0.51 17.33 -13.32
CA PRO A 179 -0.39 15.91 -13.60
C PRO A 179 -0.66 15.05 -12.37
N PHE A 180 -1.02 13.79 -12.60
CA PHE A 180 -0.87 12.77 -11.56
C PHE A 180 0.61 12.57 -11.22
N ILE A 181 0.87 12.30 -9.94
CA ILE A 181 2.18 11.86 -9.44
C ILE A 181 2.07 10.44 -8.88
N ALA A 182 3.21 9.77 -8.70
CA ALA A 182 3.31 8.53 -7.95
C ALA A 182 4.38 8.65 -6.86
N SER A 183 4.56 7.59 -6.08
CA SER A 183 5.60 7.51 -5.05
C SER A 183 6.38 6.19 -5.12
N ASP A 184 7.34 6.03 -4.22
CA ASP A 184 7.92 4.72 -3.91
C ASP A 184 6.95 3.73 -3.25
N THR A 185 5.69 4.13 -3.02
CA THR A 185 4.55 3.31 -2.59
C THR A 185 3.35 3.56 -3.53
N PRO A 186 3.42 3.11 -4.80
CA PRO A 186 2.54 3.63 -5.86
C PRO A 186 1.10 3.12 -5.81
N VAL A 187 0.87 1.92 -5.27
CA VAL A 187 -0.48 1.40 -5.01
C VAL A 187 -0.89 1.89 -3.63
N VAL A 188 -1.93 2.72 -3.55
CA VAL A 188 -2.43 3.27 -2.29
C VAL A 188 -3.84 2.75 -2.03
N LEU A 189 -4.08 2.33 -0.80
CA LEU A 189 -5.40 1.93 -0.33
C LEU A 189 -6.02 3.07 0.47
N HIS A 190 -7.31 3.26 0.27
CA HIS A 190 -8.11 4.21 1.04
C HIS A 190 -9.46 3.60 1.36
N ASN A 191 -10.18 4.16 2.33
CA ASN A 191 -11.55 3.76 2.60
C ASN A 191 -12.38 4.96 3.03
N ARG A 192 -12.91 5.69 2.04
CA ARG A 192 -13.72 6.90 2.26
C ARG A 192 -14.91 6.64 3.21
N LEU A 193 -15.58 5.50 3.07
CA LEU A 193 -16.73 5.11 3.90
C LEU A 193 -16.37 5.08 5.40
N TYR A 194 -15.10 4.85 5.74
CA TYR A 194 -14.60 4.76 7.11
C TYR A 194 -13.62 5.89 7.47
N GLU A 195 -13.67 7.03 6.78
CA GLU A 195 -12.92 8.22 7.18
C GLU A 195 -13.29 8.68 8.60
N GLY A 196 -12.30 9.17 9.35
CA GLY A 196 -12.47 9.60 10.74
C GLY A 196 -12.47 8.47 11.78
N GLN A 197 -12.45 7.21 11.34
CA GLN A 197 -12.30 6.07 12.25
C GLN A 197 -10.90 6.03 12.87
N ARG A 198 -10.80 5.43 14.05
CA ARG A 198 -9.52 5.30 14.79
C ARG A 198 -8.87 3.95 14.60
N VAL A 199 -9.52 3.02 13.88
CA VAL A 199 -9.09 1.63 13.61
C VAL A 199 -8.64 1.47 12.17
N SER A 200 -7.77 0.49 11.91
CA SER A 200 -7.36 0.16 10.53
C SER A 200 -8.58 -0.23 9.70
N VAL A 201 -8.81 0.46 8.59
CA VAL A 201 -10.03 0.31 7.77
C VAL A 201 -9.79 -0.01 6.30
N ALA A 202 -8.54 0.02 5.85
CA ALA A 202 -8.17 -0.17 4.44
C ALA A 202 -7.62 -1.58 4.15
N GLY A 203 -8.04 -2.60 4.90
CA GLY A 203 -7.65 -3.99 4.62
C GLY A 203 -8.29 -4.51 3.34
N TYR A 204 -7.63 -5.47 2.68
CA TYR A 204 -8.00 -5.89 1.32
C TYR A 204 -9.44 -6.39 1.20
N ALA A 205 -10.02 -6.96 2.26
CA ALA A 205 -11.39 -7.50 2.25
C ALA A 205 -12.44 -6.52 2.78
N ASN A 206 -12.06 -5.36 3.34
CA ASN A 206 -12.99 -4.48 4.02
C ASN A 206 -14.00 -3.84 3.06
N VAL A 207 -15.27 -3.76 3.47
CA VAL A 207 -16.30 -2.98 2.76
C VAL A 207 -15.85 -1.52 2.64
N GLY A 208 -16.10 -0.93 1.48
CA GLY A 208 -15.70 0.44 1.18
C GLY A 208 -14.25 0.62 0.74
N LEU A 209 -13.48 -0.47 0.53
CA LEU A 209 -12.10 -0.33 0.05
C LEU A 209 -12.04 0.38 -1.31
N GLN A 210 -11.06 1.28 -1.40
CA GLN A 210 -10.65 1.98 -2.60
C GLN A 210 -9.16 1.73 -2.83
N LEU A 211 -8.75 1.60 -4.09
CA LEU A 211 -7.37 1.37 -4.52
C LEU A 211 -7.04 2.35 -5.62
N PHE A 212 -5.90 3.04 -5.48
CA PHE A 212 -5.41 4.00 -6.47
C PHE A 212 -4.03 3.59 -6.96
N LEU A 213 -3.86 3.58 -8.28
CA LEU A 213 -2.56 3.42 -8.94
C LEU A 213 -2.45 4.38 -10.13
N PRO A 214 -1.74 5.51 -9.98
CA PRO A 214 -1.40 6.39 -11.10
C PRO A 214 -0.67 5.62 -12.21
N LEU A 215 -1.11 5.73 -13.47
CA LEU A 215 -0.54 5.08 -14.65
C LEU A 215 0.16 6.11 -15.57
N GLY A 216 0.93 7.00 -14.95
CA GLY A 216 1.52 8.17 -15.61
C GLY A 216 0.76 9.46 -15.30
N PRO A 217 1.12 10.60 -15.93
CA PRO A 217 0.59 11.91 -15.58
C PRO A 217 -0.88 12.15 -15.92
N ARG A 218 -1.44 11.34 -16.84
CA ARG A 218 -2.75 11.58 -17.46
C ARG A 218 -3.79 10.50 -17.21
N LEU A 219 -3.39 9.37 -16.61
CA LEU A 219 -4.25 8.23 -16.39
C LEU A 219 -3.98 7.64 -15.01
N ALA A 220 -5.01 7.18 -14.32
CA ALA A 220 -4.89 6.38 -13.10
C ALA A 220 -5.84 5.18 -13.17
N LEU A 221 -5.43 4.06 -12.58
CA LEU A 221 -6.29 2.94 -12.28
C LEU A 221 -6.96 3.19 -10.93
N PHE A 222 -8.26 2.97 -10.88
CA PHE A 222 -9.07 3.07 -9.67
C PHE A 222 -9.84 1.78 -9.45
N GLY A 223 -9.58 1.12 -8.32
CA GLY A 223 -10.35 -0.03 -7.85
C GLY A 223 -11.29 0.39 -6.72
N PHE A 224 -12.54 -0.05 -6.72
CA PHE A 224 -13.49 0.31 -5.68
C PHE A 224 -14.50 -0.80 -5.39
N ASP A 225 -14.99 -0.81 -4.16
CA ASP A 225 -16.14 -1.61 -3.75
C ASP A 225 -17.44 -1.02 -4.35
N SER A 226 -17.99 -1.70 -5.36
CA SER A 226 -19.22 -1.25 -6.04
C SER A 226 -20.50 -1.43 -5.20
N ALA A 227 -20.44 -2.15 -4.08
CA ALA A 227 -21.53 -2.16 -3.11
C ALA A 227 -21.51 -0.89 -2.23
N ALA A 228 -20.34 -0.30 -2.02
CA ALA A 228 -20.17 0.91 -1.22
C ALA A 228 -20.25 2.21 -2.04
N TYR A 229 -19.86 2.17 -3.31
CA TYR A 229 -19.76 3.36 -4.15
C TYR A 229 -20.34 3.18 -5.54
N ALA A 230 -21.00 4.23 -6.03
CA ALA A 230 -21.27 4.43 -7.46
C ALA A 230 -20.22 5.40 -8.03
N VAL A 231 -19.71 5.07 -9.21
CA VAL A 231 -18.72 5.88 -9.95
C VAL A 231 -19.37 6.42 -11.21
N HIS A 232 -19.30 7.73 -11.39
CA HIS A 232 -19.84 8.41 -12.56
C HIS A 232 -18.76 8.47 -13.65
N ALA A 233 -18.91 7.62 -14.67
CA ALA A 233 -18.04 7.57 -15.84
C ALA A 233 -18.77 8.06 -17.10
N ASP A 234 -18.01 8.38 -18.14
CA ASP A 234 -18.52 8.73 -19.46
C ASP A 234 -18.99 7.49 -20.26
N SER A 235 -19.37 7.69 -21.52
CA SER A 235 -19.87 6.62 -22.40
C SER A 235 -18.83 5.55 -22.75
N ASP A 236 -17.54 5.82 -22.51
CA ASP A 236 -16.44 4.88 -22.75
C ASP A 236 -16.04 4.15 -21.44
N ASP A 237 -16.84 4.25 -20.38
CA ASP A 237 -16.58 3.74 -19.04
C ASP A 237 -15.30 4.34 -18.39
N ILE A 238 -14.97 5.59 -18.74
CA ILE A 238 -13.82 6.33 -18.20
C ILE A 238 -14.30 7.51 -17.35
N VAL A 239 -13.68 7.73 -16.20
CA VAL A 239 -13.90 8.93 -15.40
C VAL A 239 -12.99 10.04 -15.94
N THR A 240 -13.56 11.10 -16.49
CA THR A 240 -12.78 12.26 -16.99
C THR A 240 -12.84 13.42 -15.99
N ILE A 241 -11.68 13.95 -15.61
CA ILE A 241 -11.54 15.02 -14.61
C ILE A 241 -10.69 16.16 -15.18
N ASP A 242 -11.22 17.38 -15.15
CA ASP A 242 -10.52 18.63 -15.48
C ASP A 242 -10.25 19.53 -14.26
N ASP A 243 -10.82 19.17 -13.10
CA ASP A 243 -10.64 19.91 -11.85
C ASP A 243 -9.28 19.61 -11.18
N VAL A 244 -8.43 20.63 -11.11
CA VAL A 244 -7.12 20.59 -10.45
C VAL A 244 -7.22 20.22 -8.96
N ALA A 245 -8.28 20.63 -8.26
CA ALA A 245 -8.44 20.31 -6.84
C ALA A 245 -8.63 18.80 -6.62
N GLN A 246 -9.38 18.14 -7.52
CA GLN A 246 -9.59 16.69 -7.51
C GLN A 246 -8.29 15.94 -7.79
N ILE A 247 -7.48 16.42 -8.74
CA ILE A 247 -6.15 15.84 -9.01
C ILE A 247 -5.21 15.98 -7.82
N ARG A 248 -5.19 17.16 -7.18
CA ARG A 248 -4.39 17.39 -5.98
C ARG A 248 -4.79 16.44 -4.85
N LEU A 249 -6.07 16.20 -4.66
CA LEU A 249 -6.55 15.27 -3.63
C LEU A 249 -6.13 13.82 -3.87
N MET A 250 -6.08 13.37 -5.13
CA MET A 250 -5.52 12.05 -5.46
C MET A 250 -3.99 12.02 -5.33
N ASN A 251 -3.31 13.12 -5.64
CA ASN A 251 -1.87 13.25 -5.43
C ASN A 251 -1.50 13.29 -3.93
N ASP A 252 -2.38 13.81 -3.08
CA ASP A 252 -2.24 13.82 -1.63
C ASP A 252 -2.15 12.40 -1.05
N LEU A 253 -2.88 11.43 -1.62
CA LEU A 253 -2.72 10.01 -1.29
C LEU A 253 -1.29 9.50 -1.52
N GLN A 254 -0.63 9.98 -2.60
CA GLN A 254 0.76 9.60 -2.90
C GLN A 254 1.76 10.30 -1.98
N TRP A 255 1.49 11.55 -1.57
CA TRP A 255 2.28 12.25 -0.56
C TRP A 255 2.24 11.56 0.80
N GLU A 256 1.05 11.13 1.23
CA GLU A 256 0.87 10.39 2.47
C GLU A 256 1.59 9.04 2.44
N ALA A 257 1.37 8.26 1.37
CA ALA A 257 1.88 6.91 1.24
C ALA A 257 3.40 6.85 1.04
N ALA A 258 3.99 7.82 0.33
CA ALA A 258 5.41 7.87 0.01
C ALA A 258 6.27 7.60 1.24
N HIS A 259 7.27 6.73 1.12
CA HIS A 259 8.26 6.48 2.17
C HIS A 259 9.36 7.55 2.13
N ALA A 260 9.99 7.74 0.97
CA ALA A 260 11.14 8.64 0.80
C ALA A 260 11.04 9.55 -0.43
N VAL A 261 10.43 9.08 -1.52
CA VAL A 261 10.42 9.81 -2.80
C VAL A 261 9.07 9.84 -3.49
N LEU A 262 8.86 10.91 -4.24
CA LEU A 262 7.82 10.99 -5.27
C LEU A 262 8.43 10.83 -6.65
N LEU A 263 7.66 10.21 -7.53
CA LEU A 263 7.93 9.98 -8.94
C LEU A 263 7.00 10.87 -9.74
N VAL A 264 7.57 11.83 -10.47
CA VAL A 264 6.83 12.90 -11.14
C VAL A 264 7.31 13.11 -12.58
N PRO A 265 6.52 13.76 -13.44
CA PRO A 265 7.00 14.21 -14.74
C PRO A 265 8.23 15.14 -14.60
N PRO A 266 9.24 15.05 -15.50
CA PRO A 266 10.42 15.92 -15.45
C PRO A 266 10.14 17.43 -15.50
N ASP A 267 9.01 17.82 -16.10
CA ASP A 267 8.54 19.19 -16.28
C ASP A 267 7.62 19.69 -15.16
N MET A 268 7.45 18.91 -14.08
CA MET A 268 6.67 19.30 -12.92
C MET A 268 7.20 20.64 -12.33
N PRO A 269 6.33 21.65 -12.10
CA PRO A 269 6.76 22.89 -11.47
C PRO A 269 7.27 22.66 -10.04
N GLU A 270 8.54 23.00 -9.78
CA GLU A 270 9.16 22.80 -8.46
C GLU A 270 8.40 23.54 -7.34
N ALA A 271 7.83 24.71 -7.65
CA ALA A 271 7.02 25.47 -6.70
C ALA A 271 5.77 24.70 -6.23
N GLU A 272 5.15 23.89 -7.10
CA GLU A 272 4.00 23.06 -6.73
C GLU A 272 4.44 21.91 -5.80
N LEU A 273 5.58 21.28 -6.09
CA LEU A 273 6.16 20.26 -5.23
C LEU A 273 6.54 20.79 -3.85
N CYS A 274 7.16 21.97 -3.78
CA CYS A 274 7.51 22.62 -2.52
C CYS A 274 6.27 23.03 -1.70
N SER A 275 5.21 23.50 -2.37
CA SER A 275 3.94 23.83 -1.72
C SER A 275 3.28 22.58 -1.10
N SER A 276 3.17 21.49 -1.88
CA SER A 276 2.64 20.22 -1.36
C SER A 276 3.53 19.64 -0.25
N ALA A 277 4.85 19.73 -0.38
CA ALA A 277 5.78 19.27 0.65
C ALA A 277 5.57 20.00 1.99
N ALA A 278 5.38 21.32 1.96
CA ALA A 278 5.10 22.11 3.16
C ALA A 278 3.78 21.70 3.84
N ASN A 279 2.73 21.40 3.05
CA ASN A 279 1.46 20.91 3.59
C ASN A 279 1.62 19.53 4.26
N TRP A 280 2.43 18.66 3.66
CA TRP A 280 2.61 17.29 4.12
C TRP A 280 3.70 17.10 5.17
N GLU A 281 4.55 18.09 5.42
CA GLU A 281 5.64 18.01 6.40
C GLU A 281 5.13 17.66 7.80
N ALA A 282 4.05 18.31 8.25
CA ALA A 282 3.44 18.05 9.55
C ALA A 282 2.44 16.89 9.56
N LEU A 283 1.88 16.54 8.40
CA LEU A 283 0.82 15.52 8.27
C LEU A 283 1.39 14.11 8.08
N ARG A 284 2.58 13.98 7.46
CA ARG A 284 3.21 12.68 7.26
C ARG A 284 3.62 12.09 8.60
N ARG A 285 3.03 10.93 8.92
CA ARG A 285 3.31 10.24 10.17
C ARG A 285 4.66 9.55 10.12
N THR A 286 5.41 9.68 11.21
CA THR A 286 6.60 8.85 11.45
C THR A 286 6.20 7.42 11.80
N GLU A 287 5.12 7.26 12.57
CA GLU A 287 4.52 5.95 12.90
C GLU A 287 3.33 5.67 11.98
N ARG A 288 3.35 4.53 11.29
CA ARG A 288 2.30 4.15 10.33
C ARG A 288 1.37 3.08 10.88
N THR A 289 1.63 2.59 12.09
CA THR A 289 0.86 1.50 12.69
C THR A 289 0.14 1.96 13.95
N VAL A 290 -1.17 1.73 14.02
CA VAL A 290 -1.92 1.79 15.27
C VAL A 290 -1.72 0.49 16.05
N TYR A 291 -1.45 0.60 17.35
CA TYR A 291 -1.30 -0.54 18.24
C TYR A 291 -2.25 -0.44 19.43
N ARG A 292 -2.80 -1.58 19.85
CA ARG A 292 -3.77 -1.71 20.93
C ARG A 292 -3.44 -2.91 21.78
N GLU A 293 -3.70 -2.76 23.07
CA GLU A 293 -3.58 -3.82 24.07
C GLU A 293 -4.75 -3.71 25.04
N GLU A 294 -5.29 -4.87 25.43
CA GLU A 294 -6.30 -5.00 26.48
C GLU A 294 -6.00 -6.24 27.33
N ILE A 295 -6.14 -6.11 28.65
CA ILE A 295 -6.19 -7.27 29.54
C ILE A 295 -7.62 -7.82 29.49
N VAL A 296 -7.80 -8.98 28.87
CA VAL A 296 -9.10 -9.65 28.70
C VAL A 296 -9.56 -10.30 30.00
N SER A 297 -8.62 -10.93 30.72
CA SER A 297 -8.90 -11.56 32.01
C SER A 297 -7.62 -11.67 32.82
N GLN A 298 -7.74 -11.60 34.13
CA GLN A 298 -6.63 -11.80 35.06
C GLN A 298 -7.11 -12.58 36.29
N SER A 299 -6.37 -13.62 36.64
CA SER A 299 -6.47 -14.39 37.88
C SER A 299 -5.11 -14.36 38.61
N ASP A 300 -5.02 -15.02 39.75
CA ASP A 300 -3.77 -15.15 40.51
C ASP A 300 -2.69 -15.94 39.74
N THR A 301 -3.09 -16.78 38.78
CA THR A 301 -2.17 -17.70 38.05
C THR A 301 -2.10 -17.45 36.55
N GLU A 302 -3.06 -16.72 35.98
CA GLU A 302 -3.16 -16.52 34.54
C GLU A 302 -3.56 -15.08 34.20
N MET A 303 -2.88 -14.49 33.22
CA MET A 303 -3.29 -13.25 32.58
C MET A 303 -3.46 -13.49 31.08
N ARG A 304 -4.58 -13.03 30.53
CA ARG A 304 -4.85 -13.05 29.09
C ARG A 304 -4.87 -11.63 28.57
N THR A 305 -4.01 -11.36 27.60
CA THR A 305 -3.96 -10.09 26.88
C THR A 305 -4.41 -10.28 25.44
N ARG A 306 -5.13 -9.28 24.92
CA ARG A 306 -5.45 -9.15 23.51
C ARG A 306 -4.57 -8.04 22.93
N HIS A 307 -4.00 -8.30 21.77
CA HIS A 307 -3.16 -7.34 21.05
C HIS A 307 -3.69 -7.14 19.64
N GLY A 308 -3.65 -5.90 19.16
CA GLY A 308 -4.08 -5.54 17.81
C GLY A 308 -3.09 -4.55 17.21
N SER A 309 -2.71 -4.78 15.95
CA SER A 309 -1.91 -3.84 15.17
C SER A 309 -2.46 -3.74 13.76
N GLY A 310 -2.47 -2.54 13.19
CA GLY A 310 -2.90 -2.33 11.82
C GLY A 310 -2.44 -1.00 11.28
N GLU A 311 -2.68 -0.76 10.00
CA GLU A 311 -2.37 0.51 9.37
C GLU A 311 -3.14 1.64 10.04
N ALA A 312 -2.45 2.76 10.26
CA ALA A 312 -3.06 3.94 10.82
C ALA A 312 -3.96 4.61 9.75
N PRO A 313 -5.21 4.99 10.07
CA PRO A 313 -6.16 5.53 9.09
C PRO A 313 -5.63 6.77 8.37
N SER A 314 -5.88 6.90 7.07
CA SER A 314 -5.44 8.05 6.28
C SER A 314 -5.90 9.38 6.89
N ALA A 315 -5.06 10.40 6.78
CA ALA A 315 -5.36 11.79 7.09
C ALA A 315 -5.98 12.55 5.90
N VAL A 316 -6.00 11.95 4.70
CA VAL A 316 -6.66 12.51 3.52
C VAL A 316 -8.17 12.36 3.66
N SER A 317 -8.90 13.45 3.49
CA SER A 317 -10.36 13.40 3.32
C SER A 317 -10.70 13.38 1.84
N LEU A 318 -11.02 12.20 1.32
CA LEU A 318 -11.08 11.92 -0.11
C LEU A 318 -12.46 12.25 -0.68
N ASP A 319 -12.80 13.54 -0.74
CA ASP A 319 -14.01 14.04 -1.38
C ASP A 319 -13.90 14.14 -2.92
N LEU A 320 -13.98 12.99 -3.58
CA LEU A 320 -13.96 12.89 -5.04
C LEU A 320 -15.36 13.09 -5.65
N SER A 321 -15.48 14.04 -6.58
CA SER A 321 -16.77 14.48 -7.17
C SER A 321 -17.44 13.44 -8.05
N PHE A 322 -16.66 12.52 -8.62
CA PHE A 322 -17.15 11.43 -9.47
C PHE A 322 -17.58 10.18 -8.66
N ILE A 323 -17.52 10.23 -7.33
CA ILE A 323 -17.88 9.12 -6.43
C ILE A 323 -19.11 9.50 -5.61
N THR A 324 -20.11 8.62 -5.60
CA THR A 324 -21.25 8.71 -4.68
C THR A 324 -21.21 7.53 -3.71
N CYS A 325 -21.24 7.83 -2.41
CA CYS A 325 -21.33 6.81 -1.37
C CYS A 325 -22.77 6.26 -1.29
N LEU A 326 -22.93 4.95 -1.52
CA LEU A 326 -24.22 4.26 -1.51
C LEU A 326 -24.60 3.77 -0.11
N LEU A 327 -23.60 3.44 0.71
CA LEU A 327 -23.79 3.01 2.09
C LEU A 327 -23.75 4.22 3.03
N PRO A 328 -24.53 4.20 4.13
CA PRO A 328 -24.46 5.24 5.14
C PRO A 328 -23.11 5.21 5.85
N ALA A 329 -22.65 6.37 6.31
CA ALA A 329 -21.48 6.45 7.17
C ALA A 329 -21.67 5.57 8.42
N PRO A 330 -20.71 4.69 8.75
CA PRO A 330 -20.80 3.80 9.90
C PRO A 330 -20.69 4.62 11.20
N ALA A 331 -21.24 4.07 12.29
CA ALA A 331 -20.95 4.58 13.63
C ALA A 331 -19.44 4.47 13.93
N PRO A 332 -18.92 5.23 14.91
CA PRO A 332 -17.56 5.03 15.40
C PRO A 332 -17.35 3.57 15.81
N LEU A 333 -16.34 2.92 15.23
CA LEU A 333 -16.00 1.54 15.52
C LEU A 333 -15.33 1.44 16.90
N ASP A 334 -15.70 0.40 17.65
CA ASP A 334 -15.05 0.06 18.90
C ASP A 334 -13.58 -0.31 18.67
N PRO A 335 -12.73 -0.24 19.71
CA PRO A 335 -11.29 -0.40 19.51
C PRO A 335 -10.86 -1.74 18.89
N TRP A 336 -11.69 -2.77 19.00
CA TRP A 336 -11.42 -4.12 18.49
C TRP A 336 -12.29 -4.51 17.30
N GLU A 337 -13.18 -3.61 16.87
CA GLU A 337 -13.95 -3.81 15.67
C GLU A 337 -13.11 -3.53 14.43
N ILE A 338 -13.48 -4.22 13.36
CA ILE A 338 -12.96 -3.99 12.01
C ILE A 338 -14.14 -3.78 11.08
N PRO A 339 -13.98 -3.05 9.96
CA PRO A 339 -15.03 -3.00 8.97
C PRO A 339 -15.41 -4.42 8.51
N PRO A 340 -16.69 -4.65 8.16
CA PRO A 340 -17.14 -5.94 7.66
C PRO A 340 -16.41 -6.31 6.37
N PHE A 341 -16.43 -7.61 6.05
CA PHE A 341 -15.84 -8.13 4.82
C PHE A 341 -16.82 -8.03 3.65
N ARG A 342 -16.31 -7.68 2.46
CA ARG A 342 -17.10 -7.66 1.22
C ARG A 342 -17.57 -9.06 0.81
N ASP A 343 -16.71 -10.06 0.98
CA ASP A 343 -16.95 -11.46 0.62
C ASP A 343 -16.37 -12.39 1.69
N ALA A 344 -17.23 -12.84 2.62
CA ALA A 344 -16.84 -13.69 3.73
C ALA A 344 -16.32 -15.08 3.28
N GLU A 345 -16.84 -15.62 2.17
CA GLU A 345 -16.37 -16.91 1.65
C GLU A 345 -14.95 -16.80 1.09
N ARG A 346 -14.65 -15.68 0.43
CA ARG A 346 -13.31 -15.40 -0.08
C ARG A 346 -12.30 -15.18 1.03
N VAL A 347 -12.70 -14.49 2.11
CA VAL A 347 -11.89 -14.40 3.33
C VAL A 347 -11.60 -15.79 3.88
N ALA A 348 -12.62 -16.63 4.06
CA ALA A 348 -12.42 -17.99 4.55
C ALA A 348 -11.51 -18.85 3.63
N ARG A 349 -11.53 -18.62 2.30
CA ARG A 349 -10.60 -19.27 1.36
C ARG A 349 -9.16 -18.79 1.55
N ALA A 350 -8.97 -17.49 1.76
CA ALA A 350 -7.66 -16.91 2.03
C ALA A 350 -7.11 -17.41 3.37
N ASP A 351 -7.92 -17.45 4.43
CA ASP A 351 -7.54 -17.97 5.75
C ASP A 351 -7.04 -19.42 5.65
N ARG A 352 -7.77 -20.29 4.95
CA ARG A 352 -7.31 -21.68 4.70
C ARG A 352 -6.01 -21.76 3.90
N ALA A 353 -5.67 -20.75 3.11
CA ALA A 353 -4.40 -20.71 2.39
C ALA A 353 -3.25 -20.25 3.32
N PHE A 354 -3.52 -19.31 4.24
CA PHE A 354 -2.58 -18.92 5.28
C PHE A 354 -2.27 -20.07 6.24
N GLU A 355 -3.27 -20.78 6.73
CA GLU A 355 -3.08 -21.96 7.61
C GLU A 355 -2.15 -23.00 6.97
N ARG A 356 -2.36 -23.28 5.68
CA ARG A 356 -1.51 -24.22 4.92
C ARG A 356 -0.07 -23.73 4.77
N LEU A 357 0.17 -22.41 4.73
CA LEU A 357 1.52 -21.85 4.68
C LEU A 357 2.23 -22.05 6.02
N ASP A 358 1.54 -21.77 7.13
CA ASP A 358 2.08 -21.93 8.48
C ASP A 358 2.42 -23.41 8.78
N ASP A 359 1.55 -24.34 8.40
CA ASP A 359 1.79 -25.78 8.52
C ASP A 359 3.04 -26.22 7.74
N TRP A 360 3.23 -25.66 6.54
CA TRP A 360 4.36 -26.00 5.68
C TRP A 360 5.69 -25.47 6.22
N ASP A 361 5.69 -24.27 6.81
CA ASP A 361 6.86 -23.70 7.48
C ASP A 361 7.20 -24.45 8.77
N LEU A 362 6.19 -24.90 9.54
CA LEU A 362 6.39 -25.76 10.71
C LEU A 362 7.00 -27.11 10.32
N ALA A 363 6.55 -27.71 9.21
CA ALA A 363 7.07 -28.97 8.70
C ALA A 363 8.53 -28.88 8.22
N ARG A 364 9.00 -27.72 7.77
CA ARG A 364 10.40 -27.47 7.37
C ARG A 364 11.37 -27.20 8.52
N ARG A 365 10.84 -26.85 9.70
CA ARG A 365 11.63 -26.60 10.93
C ARG A 365 11.78 -27.85 11.80
N ARG A 366 11.09 -28.94 11.47
CA ARG A 366 11.28 -30.29 12.00
C ARG A 366 12.20 -31.06 11.08
#